data_AF-A0A3C1FH69-F1
#
_entry.id   AF-A0A3C1FH69-F1
#
_cell.length_a   1.000
_cell.length_b   1.000
_cell.length_c   1.000
_cell.angle_alpha   90.00
_cell.angle_beta   90.00
_cell.angle_gamma   90.00
#
_symmetry.space_group_name_H-M   'P 1'
#
loop_
_entity.id
_entity.type
_entity.pdbx_description
1 polymer ?
#
loop_
_entity_poly.entity_id
_entity_poly.type
_entity_poly.pdbx_seq_one_letter_code
_entity_poly.pdbx_strand_id
1 'polypeptide(L)'
;MSTSGSGRLPADLGRDIDSCRYFPELVADTVAMALGEEPVVAHLVHQEATFNRDEIQRHMSVLVLTPSRLLVSHTDENNEPGKTGQALTTTESVPLHKITSVALSQVVGNAERFGSGRSEVVETWLAVAWGTMSRVDLEPAHCSDPSCEADHGLTGVAAAEDLTVRISAAGDGPDKVRQLVSFATALQRVNGRSS
;
A
#
# COMPACT_ATOMS: atom_id res chain seq x y z
N MET A 1 3.63 21.51 -23.06
CA MET A 1 3.20 20.41 -23.96
C MET A 1 2.06 19.72 -23.26
N SER A 2 0.83 19.93 -23.71
CA SER A 2 -0.36 19.24 -23.15
C SER A 2 -0.47 17.88 -23.81
N THR A 3 -0.15 16.82 -23.07
CA THR A 3 -0.50 15.46 -23.46
C THR A 3 -1.91 15.18 -22.98
N SER A 4 -2.89 15.67 -23.73
CA SER A 4 -4.28 15.23 -23.61
C SER A 4 -4.35 13.77 -24.04
N GLY A 5 -4.41 12.87 -23.06
CA GLY A 5 -4.52 11.44 -23.29
C GLY A 5 -5.09 10.72 -22.07
N SER A 6 -6.13 11.26 -21.44
CA SER A 6 -6.73 10.60 -20.27
C SER A 6 -8.02 9.89 -20.68
N GLY A 7 -7.96 8.56 -20.70
CA GLY A 7 -9.16 7.75 -20.52
C GLY A 7 -9.80 8.13 -19.18
N ARG A 8 -11.13 8.23 -19.14
CA ARG A 8 -11.81 8.66 -17.90
C ARG A 8 -11.76 7.51 -16.90
N LEU A 9 -11.21 7.74 -15.71
CA LEU A 9 -11.28 6.76 -14.62
C LEU A 9 -12.74 6.43 -14.28
N PRO A 10 -13.02 5.20 -13.78
CA PRO A 10 -14.30 4.90 -13.16
C PRO A 10 -14.66 5.96 -12.12
N ALA A 11 -15.94 6.35 -12.08
CA ALA A 11 -16.39 7.49 -11.27
C ALA A 11 -16.04 7.36 -9.78
N ASP A 12 -16.08 6.14 -9.24
CA ASP A 12 -15.77 5.90 -7.83
C ASP A 12 -14.27 6.00 -7.53
N LEU A 13 -13.40 5.49 -8.41
CA LEU A 13 -11.95 5.67 -8.27
C LEU A 13 -11.57 7.15 -8.37
N GLY A 14 -12.12 7.87 -9.35
CA GLY A 14 -11.87 9.32 -9.47
C GLY A 14 -12.33 10.10 -8.25
N ARG A 15 -13.48 9.74 -7.66
CA ARG A 15 -14.02 10.37 -6.45
C ARG A 15 -13.15 10.09 -5.23
N ASP A 16 -12.65 8.86 -5.09
CA ASP A 16 -11.77 8.51 -3.97
C ASP A 16 -10.42 9.25 -4.05
N ILE A 17 -9.85 9.40 -5.26
CA ILE A 17 -8.65 10.24 -5.49
C ILE A 17 -8.93 11.70 -5.13
N ASP A 18 -10.05 12.27 -5.59
CA ASP A 18 -10.44 13.65 -5.29
C ASP A 18 -10.62 13.89 -3.77
N SER A 19 -11.17 12.90 -3.06
CA SER A 19 -11.42 12.99 -1.61
C SER A 19 -10.14 13.15 -0.77
N CYS A 20 -9.00 12.65 -1.25
CA CYS A 20 -7.70 12.80 -0.60
C CYS A 20 -7.13 14.22 -0.73
N ARG A 21 -7.61 15.02 -1.70
CA ARG A 21 -7.17 16.42 -1.90
C ARG A 21 -5.65 16.58 -2.04
N TYR A 22 -4.98 15.57 -2.58
CA TYR A 22 -3.53 15.53 -2.73
C TYR A 22 -3.17 15.34 -4.21
N PHE A 23 -2.92 16.46 -4.90
CA PHE A 23 -2.70 16.53 -6.35
C PHE A 23 -3.71 15.70 -7.19
N PRO A 24 -5.03 15.82 -6.95
CA PRO A 24 -6.01 14.87 -7.48
C PRO A 24 -6.03 14.79 -9.00
N GLU A 25 -5.85 15.93 -9.70
CA GLU A 25 -5.80 15.96 -11.17
C GLU A 25 -4.56 15.23 -11.72
N LEU A 26 -3.39 15.47 -11.13
CA LEU A 26 -2.13 14.81 -11.53
C LEU A 26 -2.22 13.30 -11.32
N VAL A 27 -2.76 12.89 -10.17
CA VAL A 27 -2.85 11.46 -9.84
C VAL A 27 -3.90 10.76 -10.69
N ALA A 28 -5.07 11.38 -10.88
CA ALA A 28 -6.09 10.84 -11.77
C ALA A 28 -5.57 10.67 -13.20
N ASP A 29 -4.85 11.67 -13.74
CA ASP A 29 -4.29 11.60 -15.09
C ASP A 29 -3.22 10.51 -15.22
N THR A 30 -2.32 10.41 -14.24
CA THR A 30 -1.25 9.40 -14.26
C THR A 30 -1.80 7.98 -14.13
N VAL A 31 -2.79 7.77 -13.24
CA VAL A 31 -3.45 6.47 -13.07
C VAL A 31 -4.25 6.11 -14.32
N ALA A 32 -4.98 7.06 -14.92
CA ALA A 32 -5.72 6.84 -16.16
C ALA A 32 -4.81 6.42 -17.31
N MET A 33 -3.70 7.13 -17.49
CA MET A 33 -2.70 6.81 -18.50
C MET A 33 -2.12 5.41 -18.30
N ALA A 34 -1.80 5.03 -17.05
CA ALA A 34 -1.22 3.72 -16.75
C ALA A 34 -2.25 2.57 -16.85
N LEU A 35 -3.51 2.83 -16.51
CA LEU A 35 -4.62 1.88 -16.60
C LEU A 35 -4.97 1.55 -18.06
N GLY A 36 -4.96 2.55 -18.94
CA GLY A 36 -5.39 2.40 -20.33
C GLY A 36 -6.88 2.05 -20.42
N GLU A 37 -7.22 1.02 -21.20
CA GLU A 37 -8.61 0.59 -21.44
C GLU A 37 -9.05 -0.57 -20.53
N GLU A 38 -8.19 -1.04 -19.62
CA GLU A 38 -8.53 -2.17 -18.77
C GLU A 38 -9.62 -1.83 -17.75
N PRO A 39 -10.58 -2.74 -17.51
CA PRO A 39 -11.59 -2.54 -16.49
C PRO A 39 -10.97 -2.62 -15.09
N VAL A 40 -11.46 -1.79 -14.19
CA VAL A 40 -11.12 -1.85 -12.76
C VAL A 40 -11.99 -2.92 -12.08
N VAL A 41 -11.34 -3.91 -11.47
CA VAL A 41 -11.99 -4.96 -10.67
C VAL A 41 -12.18 -4.49 -9.23
N ALA A 42 -11.16 -3.87 -8.66
CA ALA A 42 -11.17 -3.28 -7.33
C ALA A 42 -10.10 -2.17 -7.26
N HIS A 43 -10.28 -1.21 -6.37
CA HIS A 43 -9.28 -0.18 -6.12
C HIS A 43 -9.18 0.17 -4.64
N LEU A 44 -8.06 0.77 -4.27
CA LEU A 44 -7.83 1.37 -2.97
C LEU A 44 -7.06 2.68 -3.17
N VAL A 45 -7.56 3.76 -2.56
CA VAL A 45 -6.84 5.03 -2.45
C VAL A 45 -6.57 5.28 -0.99
N HIS A 46 -5.30 5.46 -0.65
CA HIS A 46 -4.86 5.74 0.71
C HIS A 46 -3.83 6.86 0.71
N GLN A 47 -3.99 7.80 1.64
CA GLN A 47 -3.04 8.87 1.87
C GLN A 47 -2.48 8.70 3.27
N GLU A 48 -1.17 8.52 3.34
CA GLU A 48 -0.41 8.45 4.58
C GLU A 48 0.19 9.82 4.89
N ALA A 49 0.13 10.21 6.16
CA ALA A 49 0.81 11.39 6.66
C ALA A 49 1.79 10.99 7.75
N THR A 50 3.08 11.04 7.44
CA THR A 50 4.14 10.75 8.39
C THR A 50 4.68 12.04 8.97
N PHE A 51 4.70 12.12 10.30
CA PHE A 51 5.31 13.22 11.02
C PHE A 51 6.78 12.88 11.29
N ASN A 52 7.70 13.59 10.66
CA ASN A 52 9.11 13.62 11.08
C ASN A 52 9.36 14.88 11.90
N ARG A 53 10.47 14.93 12.66
CA ARG A 53 10.75 15.98 13.66
C ARG A 53 10.65 17.42 13.12
N ASP A 54 10.87 17.61 11.83
CA ASP A 54 10.90 18.93 11.21
C ASP A 54 9.87 19.12 10.07
N GLU A 55 9.24 18.05 9.56
CA GLU A 55 8.38 18.10 8.37
C GLU A 55 7.25 17.05 8.39
N ILE A 56 6.11 17.41 7.77
CA ILE A 56 5.02 16.48 7.47
C ILE A 56 5.24 15.97 6.05
N GLN A 57 5.46 14.67 5.90
CA GLN A 57 5.53 14.01 4.60
C GLN A 57 4.18 13.38 4.27
N ARG A 58 3.58 13.83 3.17
CA ARG A 58 2.36 13.25 2.62
C ARG A 58 2.74 12.31 1.49
N HIS A 59 2.21 11.10 1.58
CA HIS A 59 2.35 10.08 0.57
C HIS A 59 0.96 9.61 0.17
N MET A 60 0.71 9.41 -1.12
CA MET A 60 -0.53 8.82 -1.59
C MET A 60 -0.25 7.57 -2.41
N SER A 61 -0.94 6.49 -2.04
CA SER A 61 -0.96 5.23 -2.75
C SER A 61 -2.31 5.03 -3.42
N VAL A 62 -2.30 4.73 -4.72
CA VAL A 62 -3.47 4.25 -5.48
C VAL A 62 -3.17 2.86 -5.99
N LEU A 63 -3.94 1.88 -5.54
CA LEU A 63 -3.87 0.50 -5.98
C LEU A 63 -5.08 0.21 -6.87
N VAL A 64 -4.84 -0.35 -8.06
CA VAL A 64 -5.89 -0.73 -9.00
C VAL A 64 -5.68 -2.17 -9.43
N LEU A 65 -6.62 -3.02 -9.08
CA LEU A 65 -6.66 -4.39 -9.55
C LEU A 65 -7.42 -4.45 -10.88
N THR A 66 -6.78 -4.97 -11.92
CA THR A 66 -7.42 -5.29 -13.21
C THR A 66 -7.53 -6.81 -13.38
N PRO A 67 -8.15 -7.32 -14.46
CA PRO A 67 -8.13 -8.75 -14.75
C PRO A 67 -6.74 -9.34 -14.98
N SER A 68 -5.72 -8.51 -15.29
CA SER A 68 -4.41 -8.98 -15.75
C SER A 68 -3.25 -8.58 -14.84
N ARG A 69 -3.37 -7.48 -14.09
CA ARG A 69 -2.29 -6.91 -13.28
C ARG A 69 -2.81 -6.13 -12.07
N LEU A 70 -1.92 -5.96 -11.10
CA LEU A 70 -2.02 -4.94 -10.07
C LEU A 70 -1.25 -3.71 -10.57
N LEU A 71 -1.94 -2.58 -10.70
CA LEU A 71 -1.31 -1.28 -10.93
C LEU A 71 -1.15 -0.59 -9.57
N VAL A 72 0.06 -0.14 -9.29
CA VAL A 72 0.43 0.58 -8.07
C VAL A 72 0.87 1.98 -8.49
N SER A 73 0.31 3.02 -7.88
CA SER A 73 0.74 4.40 -8.08
C SER A 73 1.09 5.02 -6.75
N HIS A 74 2.27 5.59 -6.66
CA HIS A 74 2.76 6.32 -5.50
C HIS A 74 2.97 7.79 -5.87
N THR A 75 2.47 8.70 -5.05
CA THR A 75 2.67 10.14 -5.22
C THR A 75 3.21 10.76 -3.95
N ASP A 76 4.34 11.44 -4.07
CA ASP A 76 5.06 12.13 -3.00
C ASP A 76 5.26 13.61 -3.36
N GLU A 77 5.47 14.44 -2.34
CA GLU A 77 5.89 15.83 -2.51
C GLU A 77 7.31 16.05 -1.98
N ASN A 78 8.13 16.76 -2.76
CA ASN A 78 9.39 17.30 -2.30
C ASN A 78 9.18 18.77 -1.87
N ASN A 79 9.32 19.02 -0.57
CA ASN A 79 9.12 20.32 0.08
C ASN A 79 10.44 21.01 0.47
N GLU A 80 11.53 20.78 -0.28
CA GLU A 80 12.82 21.42 -0.01
C GLU A 80 12.72 22.97 0.10
N PRO A 81 13.19 23.57 1.21
CA PRO A 81 13.12 25.02 1.43
C PRO A 81 13.81 25.82 0.30
N GLY A 82 13.08 26.78 -0.27
CA GLY A 82 13.60 27.66 -1.33
C GLY A 82 13.48 27.13 -2.75
N LYS A 83 12.90 25.93 -2.95
CA LYS A 83 12.51 25.41 -4.27
C LYS A 83 11.00 25.49 -4.45
N THR A 84 10.53 25.60 -5.70
CA THR A 84 9.11 25.36 -6.02
C THR A 84 8.78 23.89 -5.72
N GLY A 85 7.69 23.66 -4.99
CA GLY A 85 7.25 22.31 -4.63
C GLY A 85 7.09 21.42 -5.86
N GLN A 86 7.62 20.20 -5.78
CA GLN A 86 7.55 19.21 -6.86
C GLN A 86 6.77 18.00 -6.36
N ALA A 87 5.85 17.50 -7.17
CA ALA A 87 5.22 16.22 -6.94
C ALA A 87 5.91 15.16 -7.83
N LEU A 88 6.22 14.01 -7.25
CA LEU A 88 6.73 12.85 -7.97
C LEU A 88 5.66 11.76 -7.93
N THR A 89 5.22 11.31 -9.10
CA THR A 89 4.35 10.14 -9.21
C THR A 89 5.09 9.01 -9.91
N THR A 90 5.11 7.84 -9.28
CA THR A 90 5.65 6.59 -9.84
C THR A 90 4.52 5.60 -10.02
N THR A 91 4.41 4.98 -11.20
CA THR A 91 3.46 3.89 -11.46
C THR A 91 4.21 2.60 -11.77
N GLU A 92 3.78 1.51 -11.14
CA GLU A 92 4.28 0.16 -11.35
C GLU A 92 3.14 -0.75 -11.78
N SER A 93 3.42 -1.61 -12.76
CA SER A 93 2.45 -2.59 -13.24
C SER A 93 2.96 -4.00 -13.01
N VAL A 94 2.28 -4.72 -12.12
CA VAL A 94 2.67 -6.05 -11.64
C VAL A 94 1.71 -7.08 -12.22
N PRO A 95 2.13 -7.92 -13.18
CA PRO A 95 1.30 -9.01 -13.68
C PRO A 95 0.87 -9.93 -12.53
N LEU A 96 -0.40 -10.35 -12.51
CA LEU A 96 -0.92 -11.14 -11.37
C LEU A 96 -0.14 -12.43 -11.14
N HIS A 97 0.37 -13.07 -12.19
CA HIS A 97 1.19 -14.29 -12.09
C HIS A 97 2.57 -14.08 -11.44
N LYS A 98 3.02 -12.84 -11.27
CA LYS A 98 4.26 -12.52 -10.54
C LYS A 98 4.04 -12.29 -9.05
N ILE A 99 2.79 -12.12 -8.63
CA ILE A 99 2.48 -11.95 -7.21
C ILE A 99 2.67 -13.29 -6.52
N THR A 100 3.66 -13.35 -5.65
CA THR A 100 4.05 -14.56 -4.92
C THR A 100 3.32 -14.70 -3.59
N SER A 101 2.96 -13.57 -2.95
CA SER A 101 2.26 -13.55 -1.67
C SER A 101 1.33 -12.35 -1.56
N VAL A 102 0.18 -12.57 -0.91
CA VAL A 102 -0.81 -11.54 -0.55
C VAL A 102 -1.31 -11.84 0.87
N ALA A 103 -0.74 -11.15 1.86
CA ALA A 103 -1.09 -11.31 3.27
C ALA A 103 -1.97 -10.16 3.75
N LEU A 104 -3.10 -10.49 4.37
CA LEU A 104 -3.96 -9.52 5.05
C LEU A 104 -3.96 -9.86 6.54
N SER A 105 -3.59 -8.88 7.35
CA SER A 105 -3.60 -9.00 8.81
C SER A 105 -4.56 -7.99 9.41
N GLN A 106 -5.26 -8.40 10.47
CA GLN A 106 -6.33 -7.62 11.08
C GLN A 106 -6.22 -7.69 12.60
N VAL A 107 -6.34 -6.54 13.26
CA VAL A 107 -6.50 -6.44 14.71
C VAL A 107 -7.96 -6.17 15.00
N VAL A 108 -8.54 -7.01 15.85
CA VAL A 108 -9.96 -6.96 16.20
C VAL A 108 -10.10 -6.48 17.63
N GLY A 109 -10.78 -5.36 17.82
CA GLY A 109 -11.18 -4.85 19.12
C GLY A 109 -12.34 -5.66 19.71
N ASN A 110 -12.36 -5.82 21.04
CA ASN A 110 -13.36 -6.61 21.78
C ASN A 110 -13.57 -8.01 21.17
N ALA A 111 -12.47 -8.71 20.85
CA ALA A 111 -12.51 -9.99 20.14
C ALA A 111 -13.30 -11.08 20.90
N GLU A 112 -13.35 -11.00 22.23
CA GLU A 112 -14.18 -11.88 23.07
C GLU A 112 -15.69 -11.73 22.80
N ARG A 113 -16.09 -10.68 22.08
CA ARG A 113 -17.47 -10.38 21.68
C ARG A 113 -17.70 -10.57 20.17
N PHE A 114 -16.83 -11.29 19.49
CA PHE A 114 -16.95 -11.55 18.05
C PHE A 114 -18.34 -12.12 17.70
N GLY A 115 -18.96 -11.59 16.64
CA GLY A 115 -20.32 -11.97 16.21
C GLY A 115 -21.47 -11.25 16.93
N SER A 116 -21.21 -10.47 17.99
CA SER A 116 -22.26 -9.73 18.72
C SER A 116 -22.47 -8.28 18.26
N GLY A 117 -21.89 -7.89 17.12
CA GLY A 117 -21.93 -6.51 16.60
C GLY A 117 -21.09 -5.49 17.39
N ARG A 118 -20.44 -5.91 18.48
CA ARG A 118 -19.54 -5.09 19.34
C ARG A 118 -18.06 -5.33 19.08
N SER A 119 -17.74 -6.23 18.16
CA SER A 119 -16.37 -6.51 17.72
C SER A 119 -16.17 -5.84 16.38
N GLU A 120 -15.06 -5.12 16.24
CA GLU A 120 -14.72 -4.37 15.02
C GLU A 120 -13.24 -4.50 14.70
N VAL A 121 -12.92 -4.43 13.41
CA VAL A 121 -11.52 -4.38 12.97
C VAL A 121 -11.02 -2.97 13.24
N VAL A 122 -10.10 -2.83 14.17
CA VAL A 122 -9.56 -1.52 14.58
C VAL A 122 -8.33 -1.13 13.77
N GLU A 123 -7.66 -2.12 13.18
CA GLU A 123 -6.47 -1.94 12.36
C GLU A 123 -6.33 -3.08 11.38
N THR A 124 -5.87 -2.78 10.17
CA THR A 124 -5.60 -3.79 9.15
C THR A 124 -4.40 -3.37 8.31
N TRP A 125 -3.61 -4.34 7.87
CA TRP A 125 -2.57 -4.09 6.89
C TRP A 125 -2.52 -5.20 5.82
N LEU A 126 -2.23 -4.77 4.60
CA LEU A 126 -2.00 -5.60 3.43
C LEU A 126 -0.50 -5.58 3.14
N ALA A 127 0.10 -6.76 3.04
CA ALA A 127 1.45 -6.95 2.51
C ALA A 127 1.39 -7.77 1.22
N VAL A 128 2.07 -7.32 0.17
CA VAL A 128 2.12 -7.98 -1.13
C VAL A 128 3.57 -8.14 -1.57
N ALA A 129 3.90 -9.32 -2.10
CA ALA A 129 5.24 -9.64 -2.58
C ALA A 129 5.21 -10.14 -4.03
N TRP A 130 6.05 -9.56 -4.89
CA TRP A 130 6.31 -9.97 -6.27
C TRP A 130 7.79 -9.99 -6.64
N GLY A 131 8.69 -9.85 -5.66
CA GLY A 131 10.10 -10.26 -5.77
C GLY A 131 11.05 -9.20 -6.30
N THR A 132 10.68 -7.92 -6.22
CA THR A 132 11.54 -6.78 -6.59
C THR A 132 12.32 -6.23 -5.39
N MET A 133 11.81 -6.36 -4.17
CA MET A 133 12.42 -5.86 -2.94
C MET A 133 12.49 -6.96 -1.87
N SER A 134 13.68 -7.16 -1.33
CA SER A 134 13.90 -7.96 -0.12
C SER A 134 14.53 -7.07 0.95
N ARG A 135 13.85 -6.90 2.08
CA ARG A 135 14.43 -6.26 3.26
C ARG A 135 15.12 -7.34 4.09
N VAL A 136 16.39 -7.13 4.40
CA VAL A 136 17.15 -7.99 5.31
C VAL A 136 17.41 -7.19 6.58
N ASP A 137 16.68 -7.48 7.64
CA ASP A 137 16.97 -6.93 8.97
C ASP A 137 18.05 -7.80 9.62
N LEU A 138 19.22 -7.21 9.89
CA LEU A 138 20.38 -7.89 10.46
C LEU A 138 20.54 -7.49 11.93
N GLU A 139 20.70 -8.48 12.80
CA GLU A 139 21.00 -8.31 14.22
C GLU A 139 22.27 -9.10 14.59
N PRO A 140 23.02 -8.67 15.61
CA PRO A 140 24.15 -9.44 16.12
C PRO A 140 23.69 -10.84 16.53
N ALA A 141 24.36 -11.88 16.02
CA ALA A 141 24.11 -13.23 16.46
C ALA A 141 24.62 -13.41 17.90
N HIS A 142 23.83 -14.09 18.73
CA HIS A 142 24.19 -14.39 20.11
C HIS A 142 24.16 -15.90 20.36
N CYS A 143 25.04 -16.39 21.25
CA CYS A 143 24.99 -17.76 21.74
C CYS A 143 24.45 -17.80 23.18
N SER A 144 24.17 -19.00 23.68
CA SER A 144 23.59 -19.21 25.02
C SER A 144 24.57 -18.93 26.16
N ASP A 145 25.86 -18.72 25.85
CA ASP A 145 26.92 -18.48 26.83
C ASP A 145 27.07 -16.97 27.11
N PRO A 146 26.72 -16.51 28.34
CA PRO A 146 26.80 -15.10 28.71
C PRO A 146 28.24 -14.58 28.86
N SER A 147 29.25 -15.46 28.82
CA SER A 147 30.67 -15.10 28.91
C SER A 147 31.40 -15.13 27.56
N CYS A 148 30.69 -15.41 26.47
CA CYS A 148 31.29 -15.50 25.15
C CYS A 148 31.55 -14.11 24.55
N GLU A 149 32.83 -13.80 24.27
CA GLU A 149 33.28 -12.57 23.60
C GLU A 149 33.54 -12.77 22.10
N ALA A 150 33.17 -13.92 21.54
CA ALA A 150 33.40 -14.22 20.13
C ALA A 150 32.44 -13.43 19.22
N ASP A 151 32.94 -12.94 18.08
CA ASP A 151 32.10 -12.39 17.01
C ASP A 151 31.37 -13.54 16.30
N HIS A 152 30.07 -13.64 16.53
CA HIS A 152 29.21 -14.65 15.92
C HIS A 152 28.61 -14.21 14.58
N GLY A 153 29.03 -13.05 14.07
CA GLY A 153 28.47 -12.46 12.87
C GLY A 153 27.05 -11.94 13.06
N LEU A 154 26.32 -11.85 11.95
CA LEU A 154 24.95 -11.34 11.92
C LEU A 154 23.97 -12.47 11.62
N THR A 155 22.86 -12.50 12.33
CA THR A 155 21.66 -13.25 11.91
C THR A 155 20.70 -12.27 11.23
N GLY A 156 19.89 -12.75 10.29
CA GLY A 156 18.94 -11.89 9.60
C GLY A 156 17.63 -12.57 9.30
N VAL A 157 16.56 -11.79 9.31
CA VAL A 157 15.26 -12.17 8.77
C VAL A 157 15.08 -11.48 7.43
N ALA A 158 14.92 -12.27 6.38
CA ALA A 158 14.55 -11.75 5.07
C ALA A 158 13.02 -11.67 4.98
N ALA A 159 12.49 -10.46 4.90
CA ALA A 159 11.09 -10.20 4.56
C ALA A 159 11.04 -9.68 3.13
N ALA A 160 10.36 -10.41 2.25
CA ALA A 160 10.02 -9.92 0.92
C ALA A 160 8.62 -9.32 1.00
N GLU A 161 8.55 -7.99 1.12
CA GLU A 161 7.31 -7.22 0.99
C GLU A 161 7.64 -6.05 0.05
N ASP A 162 7.04 -6.07 -1.14
CA ASP A 162 7.21 -5.01 -2.15
C ASP A 162 6.24 -3.85 -1.90
N LEU A 163 5.08 -4.15 -1.30
CA LEU A 163 4.05 -3.17 -0.96
C LEU A 163 3.43 -3.53 0.37
N THR A 164 3.38 -2.54 1.26
CA THR A 164 2.65 -2.63 2.53
C THR A 164 1.75 -1.41 2.68
N VAL A 165 0.47 -1.63 2.95
CA VAL A 165 -0.52 -0.59 3.23
C VAL A 165 -1.16 -0.88 4.59
N ARG A 166 -1.09 0.08 5.52
CA ARG A 166 -1.59 -0.07 6.89
C ARG A 166 -2.62 1.01 7.19
N ILE A 167 -3.81 0.60 7.60
CA ILE A 167 -4.96 1.49 7.82
C ILE A 167 -5.56 1.18 9.19
N SER A 168 -5.87 2.23 9.95
CA SER A 168 -6.52 2.10 11.26
C SER A 168 -7.85 2.82 11.30
N ALA A 169 -8.80 2.30 12.08
CA ALA A 169 -10.09 2.96 12.28
C ALA A 169 -9.93 4.32 12.98
N ALA A 170 -8.93 4.45 13.86
CA ALA A 170 -8.65 5.68 14.60
C ALA A 170 -8.02 6.78 13.72
N GLY A 171 -7.15 6.41 12.77
CA GLY A 171 -6.50 7.36 11.86
C GLY A 171 -7.31 7.67 10.61
N ASP A 172 -7.88 6.63 9.99
CA ASP A 172 -8.44 6.69 8.63
C ASP A 172 -9.95 6.48 8.58
N GLY A 173 -10.53 6.07 9.70
CA GLY A 173 -11.94 5.74 9.82
C GLY A 173 -12.27 4.29 9.45
N PRO A 174 -13.41 3.78 9.98
CA PRO A 174 -13.83 2.39 9.78
C PRO A 174 -14.17 2.05 8.32
N ASP A 175 -14.53 3.04 7.53
CA ASP A 175 -14.86 2.87 6.11
C ASP A 175 -13.61 2.52 5.31
N LYS A 176 -12.49 3.17 5.59
CA LYS A 176 -11.21 2.91 4.92
C LYS A 176 -10.65 1.54 5.31
N VAL A 177 -10.82 1.12 6.57
CA VAL A 177 -10.53 -0.25 7.03
C VAL A 177 -11.31 -1.28 6.21
N ARG A 178 -12.62 -1.07 6.03
CA ARG A 178 -13.46 -1.96 5.20
C ARG A 178 -13.04 -1.98 3.73
N GLN A 179 -12.64 -0.83 3.18
CA GLN A 179 -12.13 -0.75 1.80
C GLN A 179 -10.85 -1.57 1.63
N LEU A 180 -9.87 -1.45 2.54
CA LEU A 180 -8.64 -2.23 2.48
C LEU A 180 -8.92 -3.74 2.58
N VAL A 181 -9.78 -4.17 3.50
CA VAL A 181 -10.18 -5.58 3.61
C VAL A 181 -10.84 -6.09 2.33
N SER A 182 -11.73 -5.30 1.73
CA SER A 182 -12.40 -5.64 0.46
C SER A 182 -11.41 -5.77 -0.69
N PHE A 183 -10.51 -4.79 -0.84
CA PHE A 183 -9.47 -4.79 -1.87
C PHE A 183 -8.52 -5.99 -1.71
N ALA A 184 -8.00 -6.22 -0.51
CA ALA A 184 -7.11 -7.34 -0.21
C ALA A 184 -7.78 -8.69 -0.47
N THR A 185 -9.07 -8.83 -0.11
CA THR A 185 -9.85 -10.04 -0.41
C THR A 185 -10.00 -10.26 -1.92
N ALA A 186 -10.24 -9.21 -2.70
CA ALA A 186 -10.32 -9.30 -4.15
C ALA A 186 -8.97 -9.75 -4.76
N LEU A 187 -7.86 -9.19 -4.28
CA LEU A 187 -6.51 -9.55 -4.71
C LEU A 187 -6.15 -11.00 -4.36
N GLN A 188 -6.46 -11.46 -3.13
CA GLN A 188 -6.24 -12.85 -2.71
C GLN A 188 -6.99 -13.85 -3.59
N ARG A 189 -8.22 -13.53 -4.00
CA ARG A 189 -9.05 -14.41 -4.84
C ARG A 189 -8.49 -14.62 -6.24
N VAL A 190 -7.88 -13.58 -6.83
CA VAL A 190 -7.26 -13.71 -8.17
C VAL A 190 -5.89 -14.35 -8.09
N ASN A 191 -5.13 -14.09 -7.02
CA ASN A 191 -3.83 -14.73 -6.80
C ASN A 191 -3.97 -16.25 -6.62
N GLY A 192 -4.94 -16.69 -5.79
CA GLY A 192 -5.18 -18.13 -5.55
C GLY A 192 -5.73 -18.91 -6.75
N ARG A 193 -6.09 -18.25 -7.86
CA ARG A 193 -6.53 -18.89 -9.12
C ARG A 193 -5.40 -19.01 -10.15
N SER A 194 -4.30 -18.32 -9.92
CA SER A 194 -3.18 -18.20 -10.87
C SER A 194 -2.04 -19.17 -10.54
N SER A 195 -2.24 -20.04 -9.54
CA SER A 195 -1.36 -21.14 -9.13
C SER A 195 -1.72 -22.45 -9.85
#